data_AF-F9GCU5-F1
#
_entry.id   AF-F9GCU5-F1
#
_cell.length_a   1.000
_cell.length_b   1.000
_cell.length_c   1.000
_cell.angle_alpha   90.00
_cell.angle_beta   90.00
_cell.angle_gamma   90.00
#
_symmetry.space_group_name_H-M   'P 1'
#
loop_
_entity.id
_entity.type
_entity.pdbx_description
1 polymer ?
#
loop_
_entity_poly.entity_id
_entity_poly.type
_entity_poly.pdbx_seq_one_letter_code
_entity_poly.pdbx_strand_id
1 'polypeptide(L)'
;MPQALSLFPPSEALRKYLPAKSHRHKIWIEEEKRAKPYYKRKKLEKKKGKRVEISPPTTPPAPQESPVTTSTSLGGTTNAPPIDWGKVDFSDFSNVRYSRPEFSDGDETDPGCTDPGTNPDSTSLQIQDWDYGETCVPHLKKIEFRMLVSGKHLELASPIFKTMVTGPFAEGKADSLGFRQITASDWDPEAFKIILTIMHGYNRDVPRSLSLEMLVKVAMIVNYYDCLESVELYTDIWLEGLRSELPTVYGRDCILCLVISWVFSEPIMFQNMTQLALRHSQKLIEAEDFPIPADILEGIDIARQSALAETFSAIYELLDRLQEEQECSFECSSMLLGVLTKELRNHEILYPRIAPPFHGFSIEGSKEMINGLKKPEWYHTTRYRHSCCIQDKLSISLAKMESDLRVFDLQDFQPTKNHTRV
;
A
#
# COMPACT_ATOMS: atom_id res chain seq x y z
N MET A 1 -63.16 -20.13 -31.97
CA MET A 1 -63.27 -21.53 -31.51
C MET A 1 -61.90 -22.18 -31.62
N PRO A 2 -61.50 -23.05 -30.68
CA PRO A 2 -61.68 -23.02 -29.22
C PRO A 2 -60.28 -23.26 -28.56
N GLN A 3 -60.01 -23.44 -27.26
CA GLN A 3 -60.79 -23.91 -26.12
C GLN A 3 -59.96 -23.67 -24.84
N ALA A 4 -60.64 -23.35 -23.73
CA ALA A 4 -60.13 -23.44 -22.37
C ALA A 4 -60.05 -24.90 -21.88
N LEU A 5 -59.39 -25.13 -20.74
CA LEU A 5 -59.55 -26.19 -19.70
C LEU A 5 -58.16 -26.47 -19.05
N SER A 6 -57.95 -26.92 -17.82
CA SER A 6 -58.62 -26.94 -16.51
C SER A 6 -57.80 -27.89 -15.62
N LEU A 7 -57.71 -27.61 -14.31
CA LEU A 7 -57.82 -28.53 -13.15
C LEU A 7 -57.11 -29.94 -13.15
N PHE A 8 -56.30 -30.15 -12.08
CA PHE A 8 -55.68 -31.37 -11.48
C PHE A 8 -56.42 -32.73 -11.57
N PRO A 9 -55.87 -33.90 -11.06
CA PRO A 9 -54.59 -34.63 -11.27
C PRO A 9 -54.83 -36.11 -11.70
N PRO A 10 -53.83 -37.04 -11.71
CA PRO A 10 -53.90 -38.13 -10.73
C PRO A 10 -52.56 -38.71 -10.19
N SER A 11 -52.65 -39.14 -8.93
CA SER A 11 -52.03 -40.27 -8.20
C SER A 11 -50.63 -40.82 -8.54
N GLU A 12 -49.82 -40.88 -7.46
CA GLU A 12 -48.98 -42.02 -7.05
C GLU A 12 -48.08 -42.68 -8.10
N ALA A 13 -46.83 -42.22 -8.16
CA ALA A 13 -45.67 -43.12 -8.17
C ALA A 13 -44.39 -42.31 -7.98
N LEU A 14 -43.94 -42.10 -6.74
CA LEU A 14 -42.52 -41.84 -6.42
C LEU A 14 -42.27 -42.03 -4.91
N ARG A 15 -42.55 -43.24 -4.41
CA ARG A 15 -41.72 -43.79 -3.33
C ARG A 15 -40.40 -44.23 -3.95
N LYS A 16 -39.38 -43.37 -3.86
CA LYS A 16 -37.96 -43.76 -3.75
C LYS A 16 -37.21 -42.57 -3.16
N TYR A 17 -37.28 -42.49 -1.84
CA TYR A 17 -36.33 -41.73 -1.03
C TYR A 17 -34.92 -42.25 -1.33
N LEU A 18 -34.07 -41.42 -1.91
CA LEU A 18 -32.62 -41.48 -1.77
C LEU A 18 -32.21 -40.16 -1.11
N PRO A 19 -31.43 -40.16 -0.03
CA PRO A 19 -31.00 -38.91 0.58
C PRO A 19 -30.02 -38.22 -0.38
N ALA A 20 -30.41 -37.05 -0.88
CA ALA A 20 -29.46 -36.13 -1.49
C ALA A 20 -28.37 -35.83 -0.46
N LYS A 21 -27.14 -36.29 -0.71
CA LYS A 21 -25.98 -35.89 0.08
C LYS A 21 -25.78 -34.39 -0.11
N SER A 22 -26.31 -33.61 0.82
CA SER A 22 -25.91 -32.22 1.04
C SER A 22 -24.44 -32.24 1.45
N HIS A 23 -23.56 -31.78 0.56
CA HIS A 23 -22.14 -31.64 0.84
C HIS A 23 -21.95 -30.28 1.53
N ARG A 24 -21.51 -30.32 2.79
CA ARG A 24 -21.36 -29.17 3.67
C ARG A 24 -19.88 -28.98 3.96
N HIS A 25 -19.39 -27.76 3.94
CA HIS A 25 -17.97 -27.43 4.04
C HIS A 25 -17.76 -26.38 5.12
N LYS A 26 -16.65 -26.45 5.86
CA LYS A 26 -16.30 -25.48 6.92
C LYS A 26 -15.09 -24.68 6.48
N ILE A 27 -15.17 -23.35 6.53
CA ILE A 27 -14.00 -22.46 6.36
C ILE A 27 -13.58 -21.87 7.70
N TRP A 28 -12.28 -21.89 7.95
CA TRP A 28 -11.62 -21.33 9.13
C TRP A 28 -10.97 -20.00 8.78
N ILE A 29 -11.04 -19.01 9.67
CA ILE A 29 -10.36 -17.72 9.55
C ILE A 29 -9.83 -17.32 10.93
N GLU A 30 -8.63 -16.75 10.98
CA GLU A 30 -7.93 -16.35 12.21
C GLU A 30 -7.74 -14.83 12.26
N GLU A 31 -8.05 -14.20 13.41
CA GLU A 31 -7.83 -12.77 13.65
C GLU A 31 -7.35 -12.51 15.10
N GLU A 32 -6.48 -11.54 15.32
CA GLU A 32 -5.89 -11.21 16.63
C GLU A 32 -6.56 -10.00 17.31
N LYS A 33 -6.85 -10.08 18.62
CA LYS A 33 -7.27 -8.92 19.45
C LYS A 33 -6.56 -8.86 20.81
N ARG A 34 -6.21 -7.62 21.21
CA ARG A 34 -5.59 -7.26 22.51
C ARG A 34 -6.61 -7.29 23.66
N ALA A 35 -6.29 -7.99 24.75
CA ALA A 35 -7.09 -7.98 25.98
C ALA A 35 -6.53 -6.99 27.03
N LYS A 36 -7.40 -6.22 27.71
CA LYS A 36 -7.04 -5.34 28.84
C LYS A 36 -6.78 -6.17 30.12
N PRO A 37 -5.77 -5.85 30.95
CA PRO A 37 -5.42 -6.68 32.10
C PRO A 37 -6.37 -6.45 33.29
N TYR A 38 -6.90 -7.55 33.83
CA TYR A 38 -7.65 -7.61 35.08
C TYR A 38 -6.71 -8.05 36.22
N TYR A 39 -6.53 -7.22 37.25
CA TYR A 39 -5.66 -7.53 38.39
C TYR A 39 -6.36 -8.41 39.43
N LYS A 40 -5.80 -9.60 39.69
CA LYS A 40 -6.10 -10.43 40.88
C LYS A 40 -4.89 -10.44 41.81
N ARG A 41 -5.04 -9.87 43.02
CA ARG A 41 -4.09 -10.04 44.13
C ARG A 41 -4.18 -11.48 44.67
N LYS A 42 -3.05 -12.20 44.74
CA LYS A 42 -2.93 -13.41 45.57
C LYS A 42 -1.85 -13.23 46.64
N LYS A 43 -2.22 -13.64 47.85
CA LYS A 43 -1.43 -13.67 49.09
C LYS A 43 -0.19 -14.56 48.96
N LEU A 44 0.89 -14.12 49.58
CA LEU A 44 2.15 -14.84 49.77
C LEU A 44 2.04 -15.75 51.00
N GLU A 45 2.33 -17.04 50.85
CA GLU A 45 2.72 -17.91 51.98
C GLU A 45 4.10 -18.54 51.69
N LYS A 46 5.02 -18.33 52.63
CA LYS A 46 6.37 -18.90 52.67
C LYS A 46 6.31 -20.37 53.11
N LYS A 47 7.08 -21.25 52.47
CA LYS A 47 7.80 -22.31 53.21
C LYS A 47 9.09 -22.79 52.52
N LYS A 48 10.11 -22.88 53.36
CA LYS A 48 11.53 -23.23 53.20
C LYS A 48 11.80 -24.60 52.54
N GLY A 49 12.69 -24.60 51.54
CA GLY A 49 14.07 -25.13 51.61
C GLY A 49 14.33 -26.64 51.51
N LYS A 50 15.10 -27.07 50.50
CA LYS A 50 16.31 -27.93 50.63
C LYS A 50 17.10 -28.00 49.30
N ARG A 51 18.38 -28.39 49.42
CA ARG A 51 19.56 -28.18 48.56
C ARG A 51 19.94 -29.45 47.75
N VAL A 52 20.87 -29.27 46.79
CA VAL A 52 21.80 -30.26 46.14
C VAL A 52 21.21 -30.87 44.84
N GLU A 53 21.86 -31.01 43.67
CA GLU A 53 23.28 -31.20 43.25
C GLU A 53 23.47 -30.79 41.76
N ILE A 54 24.73 -30.61 41.31
CA ILE A 54 25.16 -30.18 39.96
C ILE A 54 25.78 -31.36 39.19
N SER A 55 25.62 -31.39 37.85
CA SER A 55 26.59 -31.78 36.77
C SER A 55 26.01 -32.76 35.73
N PRO A 56 26.54 -32.85 34.48
CA PRO A 56 27.00 -31.82 33.53
C PRO A 56 26.45 -32.07 32.09
N PRO A 57 26.83 -31.25 31.07
CA PRO A 57 26.26 -31.30 29.71
C PRO A 57 27.10 -32.14 28.74
N THR A 58 26.48 -32.66 27.67
CA THR A 58 27.20 -33.28 26.55
C THR A 58 26.99 -32.47 25.28
N THR A 59 28.09 -31.88 24.80
CA THR A 59 28.26 -31.19 23.50
C THR A 59 28.57 -32.22 22.38
N PRO A 60 28.79 -31.84 21.10
CA PRO A 60 28.21 -32.45 19.90
C PRO A 60 29.23 -33.32 19.14
N PRO A 61 28.89 -33.80 17.93
CA PRO A 61 29.90 -33.69 16.87
C PRO A 61 29.33 -33.24 15.52
N ALA A 62 30.07 -32.33 14.89
CA ALA A 62 30.23 -32.19 13.43
C ALA A 62 31.69 -32.61 13.10
N PRO A 63 32.22 -32.51 11.86
CA PRO A 63 31.65 -32.63 10.51
C PRO A 63 32.40 -33.73 9.71
N GLN A 64 31.97 -34.10 8.49
CA GLN A 64 32.90 -34.59 7.45
C GLN A 64 32.48 -34.19 6.02
N GLU A 65 33.51 -34.02 5.21
CA GLU A 65 33.66 -33.23 3.99
C GLU A 65 33.18 -33.93 2.70
N SER A 66 33.01 -33.09 1.68
CA SER A 66 32.66 -33.37 0.27
C SER A 66 33.62 -34.29 -0.49
N PRO A 67 33.24 -34.73 -1.70
CA PRO A 67 33.90 -34.13 -2.86
C PRO A 67 32.97 -33.79 -4.05
N VAL A 68 33.54 -32.95 -4.91
CA VAL A 68 33.03 -32.23 -6.10
C VAL A 68 32.95 -33.11 -7.35
N THR A 69 31.93 -32.95 -8.22
CA THR A 69 32.09 -32.54 -9.66
C THR A 69 30.76 -32.34 -10.45
N THR A 70 30.68 -31.17 -11.11
CA THR A 70 30.23 -30.88 -12.50
C THR A 70 28.73 -30.84 -12.90
N SER A 71 28.30 -29.59 -13.14
CA SER A 71 27.43 -29.04 -14.22
C SER A 71 26.00 -29.56 -14.47
N THR A 72 25.01 -28.64 -14.46
CA THR A 72 24.22 -28.18 -15.64
C THR A 72 22.85 -27.57 -15.23
N SER A 73 22.58 -26.34 -15.71
CA SER A 73 21.29 -25.77 -16.16
C SER A 73 20.12 -25.44 -15.19
N LEU A 74 19.65 -24.19 -15.34
CA LEU A 74 18.32 -23.58 -15.19
C LEU A 74 17.34 -24.09 -14.11
N GLY A 75 16.90 -23.15 -13.26
CA GLY A 75 15.65 -23.26 -12.51
C GLY A 75 15.65 -22.44 -11.23
N GLY A 76 15.64 -21.10 -11.33
CA GLY A 76 15.46 -20.21 -10.18
C GLY A 76 14.06 -20.39 -9.61
N THR A 77 13.94 -21.16 -8.54
CA THR A 77 12.75 -21.27 -7.71
C THR A 77 12.88 -20.28 -6.56
N THR A 78 12.08 -19.22 -6.58
CA THR A 78 11.99 -18.28 -5.46
C THR A 78 11.18 -18.93 -4.35
N ASN A 79 11.85 -19.65 -3.45
CA ASN A 79 11.27 -20.08 -2.18
C ASN A 79 11.21 -18.88 -1.23
N ALA A 80 10.23 -18.01 -1.42
CA ALA A 80 9.80 -17.06 -0.38
C ALA A 80 8.82 -17.79 0.54
N PRO A 81 8.93 -17.64 1.88
CA PRO A 81 7.95 -18.20 2.81
C PRO A 81 6.57 -17.55 2.58
N PRO A 82 5.47 -18.23 2.93
CA PRO A 82 4.13 -17.64 2.86
C PRO A 82 4.07 -16.37 3.71
N ILE A 83 3.70 -15.25 3.09
CA ILE A 83 3.53 -13.96 3.74
C ILE A 83 2.28 -14.02 4.63
N ASP A 84 2.41 -13.61 5.89
CA ASP A 84 1.35 -13.55 6.92
C ASP A 84 0.54 -12.26 6.72
N TRP A 85 -0.46 -12.31 5.84
CA TRP A 85 -1.36 -11.18 5.51
C TRP A 85 -2.18 -10.65 6.72
N GLY A 86 -2.27 -11.43 7.80
CA GLY A 86 -2.94 -11.03 9.04
C GLY A 86 -2.16 -9.98 9.86
N LYS A 87 -0.89 -9.73 9.50
CA LYS A 87 0.00 -8.77 10.15
C LYS A 87 0.33 -7.53 9.33
N VAL A 88 -0.31 -7.31 8.17
CA VAL A 88 -0.11 -6.08 7.39
C VAL A 88 -0.49 -4.87 8.26
N ASP A 89 0.53 -4.19 8.79
CA ASP A 89 0.34 -3.02 9.61
C ASP A 89 0.21 -1.80 8.70
N PHE A 90 -1.04 -1.37 8.49
CA PHE A 90 -1.33 -0.14 7.76
C PHE A 90 -0.72 1.11 8.44
N SER A 91 -0.14 0.99 9.64
CA SER A 91 0.54 2.07 10.35
C SER A 91 1.92 2.41 9.77
N ASP A 92 2.56 1.56 8.95
CA ASP A 92 3.85 1.91 8.32
C ASP A 92 3.74 3.10 7.35
N PHE A 93 2.54 3.37 6.82
CA PHE A 93 2.24 4.57 6.02
C PHE A 93 1.76 5.77 6.86
N SER A 94 1.49 5.58 8.16
CA SER A 94 1.03 6.65 9.06
C SER A 94 2.17 7.56 9.56
N ASN A 95 3.43 7.15 9.36
CA ASN A 95 4.60 7.88 9.86
C ASN A 95 5.23 8.87 8.88
N VAL A 96 4.60 9.15 7.73
CA VAL A 96 4.99 10.30 6.91
C VAL A 96 4.46 11.57 7.59
N ARG A 97 5.29 12.15 8.47
CA ARG A 97 5.04 13.48 9.02
C ARG A 97 5.11 14.49 7.89
N TYR A 98 3.96 14.92 7.39
CA TYR A 98 3.85 16.15 6.63
C TYR A 98 4.13 17.33 7.57
N SER A 99 5.27 17.98 7.37
CA SER A 99 5.50 19.32 7.90
C SER A 99 4.58 20.28 7.16
N ARG A 100 3.46 20.64 7.80
CA ARG A 100 2.61 21.76 7.40
C ARG A 100 3.46 23.04 7.49
N PRO A 101 3.57 23.87 6.44
CA PRO A 101 4.23 25.16 6.56
C PRO A 101 3.40 26.05 7.50
N GLU A 102 3.97 26.38 8.66
CA GLU A 102 3.44 27.43 9.52
C GLU A 102 3.72 28.78 8.85
N PHE A 103 2.66 29.51 8.51
CA PHE A 103 2.76 30.92 8.13
C PHE A 103 3.10 31.73 9.38
N SER A 104 4.28 32.33 9.39
CA SER A 104 4.71 33.32 10.37
C SER A 104 4.29 34.71 9.90
N ASP A 105 3.23 35.27 10.47
CA ASP A 105 2.99 36.71 10.44
C ASP A 105 3.84 37.36 11.53
N GLY A 106 4.85 38.10 11.12
CA GLY A 106 5.61 39.01 11.98
C GLY A 106 4.99 40.40 11.93
N ASP A 107 4.81 41.01 13.10
CA ASP A 107 4.87 42.46 13.23
C ASP A 107 5.55 42.81 14.55
N GLU A 108 6.60 43.65 14.46
CA GLU A 108 7.40 44.16 15.56
C GLU A 108 6.87 45.53 15.99
N THR A 109 6.68 45.74 17.30
CA THR A 109 7.03 47.04 17.93
C THR A 109 7.33 46.87 19.44
N ASP A 110 8.53 47.29 19.83
CA ASP A 110 9.20 47.35 21.16
C ASP A 110 8.76 48.61 21.98
N PRO A 111 9.24 48.96 23.23
CA PRO A 111 9.85 48.23 24.37
C PRO A 111 9.16 48.48 25.74
N GLY A 112 9.53 47.71 26.78
CA GLY A 112 9.30 48.09 28.19
C GLY A 112 9.86 47.12 29.25
N CYS A 113 11.02 47.48 29.83
CA CYS A 113 11.81 46.76 30.84
C CYS A 113 11.06 46.33 32.13
N THR A 114 11.35 45.14 32.68
CA THR A 114 12.10 44.96 33.95
C THR A 114 12.25 43.46 34.32
N ASP A 115 13.50 43.00 34.40
CA ASP A 115 13.97 41.83 35.18
C ASP A 115 14.32 42.31 36.63
N PRO A 116 14.64 41.48 37.66
CA PRO A 116 15.27 40.14 37.56
C PRO A 116 14.93 39.09 38.66
N GLY A 117 15.44 37.86 38.45
CA GLY A 117 15.88 36.90 39.49
C GLY A 117 15.12 35.57 39.46
N THR A 118 15.71 34.38 39.41
CA THR A 118 17.04 33.91 39.83
C THR A 118 17.25 32.50 39.23
N ASN A 119 18.46 32.20 38.74
CA ASN A 119 19.00 30.85 38.51
C ASN A 119 20.21 30.70 39.50
N PRO A 120 20.84 29.53 39.76
CA PRO A 120 20.65 28.20 39.17
C PRO A 120 20.65 27.05 40.20
N ASP A 121 20.50 25.80 39.74
CA ASP A 121 21.36 24.70 40.20
C ASP A 121 21.26 23.48 39.27
N SER A 122 22.38 23.16 38.63
CA SER A 122 22.67 21.88 37.98
C SER A 122 22.89 20.80 39.04
N THR A 123 22.49 19.54 38.79
CA THR A 123 23.32 18.34 39.06
C THR A 123 22.71 17.05 38.47
N SER A 124 23.58 16.34 37.75
CA SER A 124 23.68 14.89 37.49
C SER A 124 22.66 14.14 36.62
N LEU A 125 23.16 13.77 35.44
CA LEU A 125 22.90 12.52 34.74
C LEU A 125 23.14 11.30 35.66
N GLN A 126 22.17 10.39 35.73
CA GLN A 126 22.42 8.97 36.00
C GLN A 126 21.59 8.11 35.07
N ILE A 127 22.30 7.50 34.12
CA ILE A 127 21.90 6.37 33.31
C ILE A 127 21.70 5.19 34.26
N GLN A 128 20.51 4.58 34.24
CA GLN A 128 20.29 3.27 34.86
C GLN A 128 19.99 2.25 33.76
N ASP A 129 21.00 1.43 33.51
CA ASP A 129 20.93 0.09 32.93
C ASP A 129 19.74 -0.68 33.51
N TRP A 130 18.87 -1.20 32.64
CA TRP A 130 17.99 -2.29 33.00
C TRP A 130 18.29 -3.48 32.09
N ASP A 131 18.77 -4.50 32.78
CA ASP A 131 19.32 -5.77 32.37
C ASP A 131 18.36 -6.60 31.50
N TYR A 132 18.95 -7.32 30.56
CA TYR A 132 18.30 -8.13 29.54
C TYR A 132 17.98 -9.52 30.13
N GLY A 133 16.72 -9.96 30.09
CA GLY A 133 16.42 -11.39 30.29
C GLY A 133 15.12 -11.71 31.01
N GLU A 134 14.02 -11.70 30.26
CA GLU A 134 12.97 -12.74 30.26
C GLU A 134 11.84 -12.21 29.36
N THR A 135 11.92 -12.52 28.07
CA THR A 135 10.85 -12.27 27.11
C THR A 135 9.63 -13.08 27.57
N CYS A 136 8.71 -12.43 28.28
CA CYS A 136 7.35 -12.93 28.43
C CYS A 136 6.71 -12.88 27.05
N VAL A 137 6.91 -13.92 26.23
CA VAL A 137 6.17 -14.09 24.98
C VAL A 137 4.69 -14.17 25.37
N PRO A 138 3.86 -13.18 25.02
CA PRO A 138 2.44 -13.26 25.32
C PRO A 138 1.91 -14.44 24.52
N HIS A 139 1.34 -15.45 25.18
CA HIS A 139 0.55 -16.48 24.52
C HIS A 139 -0.65 -15.78 23.85
N LEU A 140 -0.50 -15.48 22.55
CA LEU A 140 -1.56 -14.91 21.72
C LEU A 140 -2.68 -15.94 21.63
N LYS A 141 -3.90 -15.54 22.05
CA LYS A 141 -5.10 -16.37 21.90
C LYS A 141 -5.55 -16.29 20.45
N LYS A 142 -5.26 -17.34 19.69
CA LYS A 142 -5.79 -17.59 18.35
C LYS A 142 -7.33 -17.66 18.40
N ILE A 143 -8.01 -16.68 17.81
CA ILE A 143 -9.47 -16.67 17.65
C ILE A 143 -9.78 -17.43 16.37
N GLU A 144 -10.71 -18.38 16.46
CA GLU A 144 -11.05 -19.28 15.37
C GLU A 144 -12.50 -19.02 14.94
N PHE A 145 -12.69 -18.56 13.70
CA PHE A 145 -14.00 -18.41 13.09
C PHE A 145 -14.36 -19.66 12.30
N ARG A 146 -15.61 -20.12 12.42
CA ARG A 146 -16.12 -21.31 11.71
C ARG A 146 -17.31 -20.91 10.87
N MET A 147 -17.18 -21.03 9.55
CA MET A 147 -18.24 -20.70 8.61
C MET A 147 -18.69 -21.96 7.87
N LEU A 148 -19.98 -22.27 7.92
CA LEU A 148 -20.55 -23.38 7.17
C LEU A 148 -21.02 -22.90 5.80
N VAL A 149 -20.47 -23.50 4.75
CA VAL A 149 -20.68 -23.11 3.35
C VAL A 149 -20.93 -24.33 2.48
N SER A 150 -21.41 -24.10 1.27
CA SER A 150 -21.63 -25.13 0.26
C SER A 150 -20.45 -25.15 -0.71
N GLY A 151 -19.70 -26.25 -0.73
CA GLY A 151 -18.58 -26.38 -1.65
C GLY A 151 -18.98 -26.30 -3.12
N LYS A 152 -20.24 -26.61 -3.49
CA LYS A 152 -20.72 -26.42 -4.86
C LYS A 152 -20.84 -24.95 -5.28
N HIS A 153 -21.20 -24.07 -4.35
CA HIS A 153 -21.19 -22.63 -4.61
C HIS A 153 -19.75 -22.12 -4.73
N LEU A 154 -18.85 -22.58 -3.86
CA LEU A 154 -17.43 -22.21 -3.94
C LEU A 154 -16.77 -22.69 -5.25
N GLU A 155 -17.00 -23.96 -5.64
CA GLU A 155 -16.51 -24.55 -6.90
C GLU A 155 -16.98 -23.77 -8.13
N LEU A 156 -18.19 -23.22 -8.08
CA LEU A 156 -18.76 -22.44 -9.17
C LEU A 156 -18.20 -21.02 -9.21
N ALA A 157 -18.02 -20.39 -8.05
CA ALA A 157 -17.65 -18.99 -7.92
C ALA A 157 -16.16 -18.71 -8.10
N SER A 158 -15.30 -19.72 -7.95
CA SER A 158 -13.84 -19.56 -7.94
C SER A 158 -13.12 -20.81 -8.45
N PRO A 159 -12.18 -20.67 -9.41
CA PRO A 159 -11.35 -21.77 -9.86
C PRO A 159 -10.38 -22.25 -8.76
N ILE A 160 -9.95 -21.34 -7.88
CA ILE A 160 -9.10 -21.67 -6.73
C ILE A 160 -9.86 -22.56 -5.74
N PHE A 161 -11.07 -22.18 -5.34
CA PHE A 161 -11.89 -23.04 -4.49
C PHE A 161 -12.27 -24.35 -5.18
N LYS A 162 -12.54 -24.33 -6.48
CA LYS A 162 -12.75 -25.56 -7.25
C LYS A 162 -11.57 -26.51 -7.14
N THR A 163 -10.36 -25.99 -7.26
CA THR A 163 -9.12 -26.77 -7.13
C THR A 163 -8.95 -27.31 -5.71
N MET A 164 -9.21 -26.49 -4.68
CA MET A 164 -9.16 -26.93 -3.28
C MET A 164 -10.17 -28.03 -2.98
N VAL A 165 -11.41 -27.88 -3.46
CA VAL A 165 -12.49 -28.84 -3.17
C VAL A 165 -12.34 -30.11 -4.00
N THR A 166 -12.00 -30.04 -5.29
CA THR A 166 -11.96 -31.21 -6.18
C THR A 166 -10.59 -31.86 -6.30
N GLY A 167 -9.54 -31.17 -5.88
CA GLY A 167 -8.16 -31.63 -6.00
C GLY A 167 -7.78 -32.74 -5.01
N PRO A 168 -6.57 -33.29 -5.15
CA PRO A 168 -6.06 -34.39 -4.32
C PRO A 168 -5.63 -33.96 -2.91
N PHE A 169 -5.80 -32.69 -2.57
CA PHE A 169 -5.34 -32.08 -1.32
C PHE A 169 -6.21 -32.47 -0.11
N ALA A 170 -5.78 -32.07 1.09
CA ALA A 170 -6.48 -32.41 2.33
C ALA A 170 -7.91 -31.83 2.34
N GLU A 171 -8.09 -30.67 1.73
CA GLU A 171 -9.33 -29.92 1.56
C GLU A 171 -10.36 -30.68 0.71
N GLY A 172 -9.90 -31.54 -0.20
CA GLY A 172 -10.76 -32.37 -1.03
C GLY A 172 -11.31 -33.60 -0.30
N LYS A 173 -10.75 -33.96 0.85
CA LYS A 173 -11.15 -35.14 1.62
C LYS A 173 -12.20 -34.77 2.66
N ALA A 174 -13.28 -35.53 2.70
CA ALA A 174 -14.28 -35.40 3.75
C ALA A 174 -13.78 -36.07 5.04
N ASP A 175 -14.04 -35.44 6.18
CA ASP A 175 -13.82 -36.00 7.50
C ASP A 175 -14.78 -37.17 7.78
N SER A 176 -14.63 -37.80 8.94
CA SER A 176 -15.50 -38.91 9.40
C SER A 176 -16.98 -38.52 9.52
N LEU A 177 -17.27 -37.21 9.59
CA LEU A 177 -18.62 -36.64 9.68
C LEU A 177 -19.16 -36.20 8.30
N GLY A 178 -18.38 -36.38 7.22
CA GLY A 178 -18.75 -36.02 5.86
C GLY A 178 -18.53 -34.55 5.50
N PHE A 179 -17.88 -33.76 6.36
CA PHE A 179 -17.54 -32.37 6.09
C PHE A 179 -16.16 -32.27 5.46
N ARG A 180 -16.01 -31.35 4.50
CA ARG A 180 -14.68 -30.96 4.03
C ARG A 180 -14.22 -29.72 4.79
N GLN A 181 -12.92 -29.66 5.03
CA GLN A 181 -12.29 -28.62 5.83
C GLN A 181 -11.37 -27.79 4.93
N ILE A 182 -11.65 -26.49 4.80
CA ILE A 182 -10.76 -25.54 4.11
C ILE A 182 -10.25 -24.57 5.15
N THR A 183 -8.95 -24.56 5.39
CA THR A 183 -8.33 -23.59 6.29
C THR A 183 -7.92 -22.38 5.49
N ALA A 184 -8.36 -21.20 5.90
CA ALA A 184 -7.87 -19.94 5.37
C ALA A 184 -7.25 -19.17 6.54
N SER A 185 -5.98 -18.82 6.42
CA SER A 185 -5.32 -17.90 7.34
C SER A 185 -5.29 -16.52 6.71
N ASP A 186 -4.93 -15.52 7.51
CA ASP A 186 -4.47 -14.22 7.02
C ASP A 186 -5.54 -13.27 6.43
N TRP A 187 -6.80 -13.71 6.36
CA TRP A 187 -7.92 -12.87 5.92
C TRP A 187 -8.67 -12.21 7.08
N ASP A 188 -9.17 -11.00 6.84
CA ASP A 188 -10.17 -10.39 7.71
C ASP A 188 -11.47 -11.23 7.68
N PRO A 189 -11.96 -11.70 8.84
CA PRO A 189 -13.13 -12.58 8.88
C PRO A 189 -14.41 -11.96 8.32
N GLU A 190 -14.60 -10.65 8.47
CA GLU A 190 -15.81 -10.00 7.97
C GLU A 190 -15.72 -9.77 6.46
N ALA A 191 -14.55 -9.37 5.93
CA ALA A 191 -14.31 -9.28 4.49
C ALA A 191 -14.57 -10.61 3.79
N PHE A 192 -14.06 -11.70 4.37
CA PHE A 192 -14.26 -13.04 3.83
C PHE A 192 -15.71 -13.50 3.92
N LYS A 193 -16.39 -13.20 5.04
CA LYS A 193 -17.82 -13.47 5.19
C LYS A 193 -18.65 -12.73 4.13
N ILE A 194 -18.30 -11.50 3.77
CA ILE A 194 -18.96 -10.76 2.67
C ILE A 194 -18.85 -11.54 1.36
N ILE A 195 -17.63 -11.98 0.98
CA ILE A 195 -17.40 -12.76 -0.24
C ILE A 195 -18.23 -14.05 -0.24
N LEU A 196 -18.19 -14.80 0.86
CA LEU A 196 -18.96 -16.03 0.98
C LEU A 196 -20.47 -15.77 0.90
N THR A 197 -20.96 -14.70 1.50
CA THR A 197 -22.38 -14.30 1.46
C THR A 197 -22.82 -14.04 0.01
N ILE A 198 -21.98 -13.36 -0.77
CA ILE A 198 -22.21 -13.12 -2.20
C ILE A 198 -22.23 -14.44 -2.99
N MET A 199 -21.20 -15.29 -2.82
CA MET A 199 -21.11 -16.59 -3.52
C MET A 199 -22.31 -17.51 -3.26
N HIS A 200 -22.98 -17.37 -2.12
CA HIS A 200 -24.15 -18.17 -1.76
C HIS A 200 -25.49 -17.49 -2.09
N GLY A 201 -25.47 -16.32 -2.73
CA GLY A 201 -26.67 -15.60 -3.17
C GLY A 201 -27.47 -14.95 -2.04
N TYR A 202 -26.88 -14.75 -0.86
CA TYR A 202 -27.52 -14.06 0.28
C TYR A 202 -27.48 -12.54 0.10
N ASN A 203 -28.00 -12.05 -1.03
CA ASN A 203 -27.88 -10.68 -1.51
C ASN A 203 -28.45 -9.60 -0.56
N ARG A 204 -29.35 -9.96 0.34
CA ARG A 204 -29.93 -9.06 1.36
C ARG A 204 -28.97 -8.77 2.51
N ASP A 205 -28.04 -9.68 2.75
CA ASP A 205 -27.10 -9.62 3.88
C ASP A 205 -25.76 -8.98 3.48
N VAL A 206 -25.59 -8.68 2.19
CA VAL A 206 -24.40 -8.00 1.67
C VAL A 206 -24.50 -6.49 1.95
N PRO A 207 -23.50 -5.88 2.64
CA PRO A 207 -23.47 -4.45 2.88
C PRO A 207 -23.52 -3.65 1.57
N ARG A 208 -24.26 -2.52 1.57
CA ARG A 208 -24.35 -1.62 0.40
C ARG A 208 -23.26 -0.55 0.34
N SER A 209 -22.48 -0.42 1.40
CA SER A 209 -21.36 0.49 1.49
C SER A 209 -20.26 -0.18 2.30
N LEU A 210 -19.01 0.00 1.88
CA LEU A 210 -17.82 -0.45 2.60
C LEU A 210 -16.90 0.75 2.81
N SER A 211 -16.16 0.76 3.92
CA SER A 211 -15.03 1.68 4.05
C SER A 211 -13.94 1.32 3.04
N LEU A 212 -13.08 2.29 2.69
CA LEU A 212 -11.93 2.06 1.80
C LEU A 212 -11.10 0.84 2.24
N GLU A 213 -10.77 0.75 3.54
CA GLU A 213 -10.01 -0.36 4.10
C GLU A 213 -10.70 -1.72 3.96
N MET A 214 -12.02 -1.77 4.20
CA MET A 214 -12.78 -3.02 4.07
C MET A 214 -12.87 -3.44 2.59
N LEU A 215 -13.02 -2.48 1.67
CA LEU A 215 -13.03 -2.77 0.24
C LEU A 215 -11.67 -3.29 -0.26
N VAL A 216 -10.55 -2.78 0.26
CA VAL A 216 -9.22 -3.35 -0.03
C VAL A 216 -9.12 -4.79 0.47
N LYS A 217 -9.55 -5.07 1.71
CA LYS A 217 -9.55 -6.44 2.25
C LYS A 217 -10.38 -7.40 1.38
N VAL A 218 -11.55 -6.95 0.95
CA VAL A 218 -12.40 -7.66 -0.03
C VAL A 218 -11.64 -7.86 -1.35
N ALA A 219 -11.00 -6.83 -1.89
CA ALA A 219 -10.21 -6.89 -3.12
C ALA A 219 -9.06 -7.91 -3.03
N MET A 220 -8.35 -7.97 -1.91
CA MET A 220 -7.27 -8.95 -1.70
C MET A 220 -7.80 -10.38 -1.78
N ILE A 221 -8.94 -10.66 -1.14
CA ILE A 221 -9.59 -11.98 -1.18
C ILE A 221 -10.08 -12.28 -2.61
N VAL A 222 -10.70 -11.31 -3.28
CA VAL A 222 -11.19 -11.45 -4.66
C VAL A 222 -10.06 -11.80 -5.62
N ASN A 223 -8.93 -11.12 -5.50
CA ASN A 223 -7.74 -11.37 -6.30
C ASN A 223 -7.15 -12.75 -6.00
N TYR A 224 -7.00 -13.12 -4.73
CA TYR A 224 -6.38 -14.39 -4.34
C TYR A 224 -7.21 -15.59 -4.79
N TYR A 225 -8.53 -15.55 -4.56
CA TYR A 225 -9.42 -16.66 -4.92
C TYR A 225 -9.91 -16.57 -6.37
N ASP A 226 -9.52 -15.55 -7.13
CA ASP A 226 -9.93 -15.35 -8.52
C ASP A 226 -11.45 -15.43 -8.70
N CYS A 227 -12.18 -14.58 -7.96
CA CYS A 227 -13.64 -14.59 -7.91
C CYS A 227 -14.29 -13.23 -8.23
N LEU A 228 -13.62 -12.42 -9.06
CA LEU A 228 -14.09 -11.10 -9.47
C LEU A 228 -15.49 -11.13 -10.08
N GLU A 229 -15.75 -12.08 -10.99
CA GLU A 229 -17.06 -12.24 -11.65
C GLU A 229 -18.20 -12.45 -10.62
N SER A 230 -17.91 -13.14 -9.51
CA SER A 230 -18.92 -13.39 -8.48
C SER A 230 -19.32 -12.14 -7.71
N VAL A 231 -18.46 -11.13 -7.65
CA VAL A 231 -18.67 -9.92 -6.84
C VAL A 231 -18.96 -8.66 -7.66
N GLU A 232 -18.86 -8.73 -8.98
CA GLU A 232 -18.93 -7.60 -9.92
C GLU A 232 -20.15 -6.69 -9.68
N LEU A 233 -21.34 -7.26 -9.48
CA LEU A 233 -22.57 -6.48 -9.18
C LEU A 233 -22.42 -5.57 -7.95
N TYR A 234 -21.68 -6.01 -6.93
CA TYR A 234 -21.49 -5.25 -5.71
C TYR A 234 -20.35 -4.25 -5.81
N THR A 235 -19.36 -4.55 -6.63
CA THR A 235 -18.24 -3.65 -6.93
C THR A 235 -18.76 -2.28 -7.36
N ASP A 236 -19.65 -2.20 -8.36
CA ASP A 236 -20.23 -0.94 -8.83
C ASP A 236 -20.89 -0.14 -7.70
N ILE A 237 -21.63 -0.82 -6.82
CA ILE A 237 -22.36 -0.21 -5.71
C ILE A 237 -21.37 0.36 -4.68
N TRP A 238 -20.35 -0.39 -4.32
CA TRP A 238 -19.34 0.04 -3.35
C TRP A 238 -18.48 1.18 -3.88
N LEU A 239 -18.11 1.12 -5.16
CA LEU A 239 -17.31 2.17 -5.81
C LEU A 239 -18.08 3.47 -5.97
N GLU A 240 -19.38 3.42 -6.29
CA GLU A 240 -20.23 4.61 -6.32
C GLU A 240 -20.22 5.32 -4.96
N GLY A 241 -20.30 4.56 -3.87
CA GLY A 241 -20.21 5.08 -2.51
C GLY A 241 -18.88 5.78 -2.19
N LEU A 242 -17.79 5.40 -2.87
CA LEU A 242 -16.46 5.98 -2.69
C LEU A 242 -16.16 7.17 -3.62
N ARG A 243 -16.98 7.43 -4.65
CA ARG A 243 -16.68 8.46 -5.66
C ARG A 243 -16.47 9.85 -5.07
N SER A 244 -17.24 10.23 -4.05
CA SER A 244 -17.07 11.52 -3.37
C SER A 244 -15.88 11.57 -2.42
N GLU A 245 -15.29 10.42 -2.11
CA GLU A 245 -14.19 10.24 -1.15
C GLU A 245 -12.87 9.89 -1.84
N LEU A 246 -12.82 9.95 -3.18
CA LEU A 246 -11.58 9.64 -3.90
C LEU A 246 -10.48 10.63 -3.52
N PRO A 247 -9.26 10.11 -3.23
CA PRO A 247 -8.18 10.95 -2.75
C PRO A 247 -7.72 11.90 -3.86
N THR A 248 -7.59 13.17 -3.50
CA THR A 248 -7.00 14.22 -4.34
C THR A 248 -5.54 14.50 -3.98
N VAL A 249 -5.05 13.85 -2.92
CA VAL A 249 -3.69 14.00 -2.40
C VAL A 249 -3.03 12.63 -2.38
N TYR A 250 -1.77 12.57 -2.82
CA TYR A 250 -0.98 11.36 -2.74
C TYR A 250 -0.72 10.94 -1.29
N GLY A 251 -0.79 9.64 -1.04
CA GLY A 251 -0.60 9.05 0.29
C GLY A 251 -1.21 7.67 0.34
N ARG A 252 -1.45 7.18 1.56
CA ARG A 252 -2.01 5.84 1.82
C ARG A 252 -3.26 5.55 0.98
N ASP A 253 -4.26 6.44 1.05
CA ASP A 253 -5.55 6.19 0.42
C ASP A 253 -5.45 6.16 -1.12
N CYS A 254 -4.52 6.92 -1.71
CA CYS A 254 -4.20 6.85 -3.13
C CYS A 254 -3.71 5.45 -3.53
N ILE A 255 -2.83 4.84 -2.72
CA ILE A 255 -2.31 3.49 -2.97
C ILE A 255 -3.43 2.46 -2.79
N LEU A 256 -4.26 2.58 -1.76
CA LEU A 256 -5.40 1.70 -1.54
C LEU A 256 -6.41 1.76 -2.71
N CYS A 257 -6.72 2.96 -3.20
CA CYS A 257 -7.56 3.13 -4.39
C CYS A 257 -6.89 2.56 -5.66
N LEU A 258 -5.56 2.64 -5.77
CA LEU A 258 -4.82 2.00 -6.86
C LEU A 258 -5.02 0.47 -6.81
N VAL A 259 -4.92 -0.16 -5.64
CA VAL A 259 -5.16 -1.61 -5.46
C VAL A 259 -6.58 -1.98 -5.89
N ILE A 260 -7.57 -1.24 -5.39
CA ILE A 260 -8.99 -1.46 -5.72
C ILE A 260 -9.19 -1.35 -7.23
N SER A 261 -8.67 -0.28 -7.84
CA SER A 261 -8.85 -0.03 -9.27
C SER A 261 -8.19 -1.10 -10.15
N TRP A 262 -7.07 -1.65 -9.70
CA TRP A 262 -6.39 -2.75 -10.37
C TRP A 262 -7.20 -4.04 -10.31
N VAL A 263 -7.58 -4.48 -9.09
CA VAL A 263 -8.27 -5.75 -8.86
C VAL A 263 -9.64 -5.77 -9.55
N PHE A 264 -10.40 -4.69 -9.39
CA PHE A 264 -11.75 -4.57 -9.94
C PHE A 264 -11.79 -4.09 -11.40
N SER A 265 -10.63 -3.85 -12.01
CA SER A 265 -10.52 -3.39 -13.39
C SER A 265 -11.25 -2.06 -13.67
N GLU A 266 -11.05 -1.06 -12.81
CA GLU A 266 -11.63 0.29 -12.92
C GLU A 266 -10.68 1.29 -13.59
N PRO A 267 -10.82 1.56 -14.90
CA PRO A 267 -9.80 2.29 -15.66
C PRO A 267 -9.66 3.75 -15.25
N ILE A 268 -10.77 4.44 -14.96
CA ILE A 268 -10.75 5.87 -14.60
C ILE A 268 -10.08 6.08 -13.25
N MET A 269 -10.43 5.25 -12.26
CA MET A 269 -9.81 5.30 -10.93
C MET A 269 -8.32 4.97 -11.03
N PHE A 270 -7.96 3.93 -11.79
CA PHE A 270 -6.57 3.53 -12.00
C PHE A 270 -5.73 4.67 -12.59
N GLN A 271 -6.21 5.28 -13.68
CA GLN A 271 -5.52 6.39 -14.34
C GLN A 271 -5.35 7.58 -13.38
N ASN A 272 -6.39 7.95 -12.63
CA ASN A 272 -6.29 9.06 -11.68
C ASN A 272 -5.28 8.78 -10.56
N MET A 273 -5.30 7.58 -9.97
CA MET A 273 -4.40 7.22 -8.87
C MET A 273 -2.95 7.09 -9.33
N THR A 274 -2.70 6.51 -10.51
CA THR A 274 -1.35 6.44 -11.10
C THR A 274 -0.82 7.82 -11.45
N GLN A 275 -1.66 8.73 -11.97
CA GLN A 275 -1.26 10.12 -12.22
C GLN A 275 -0.92 10.88 -10.94
N LEU A 276 -1.72 10.70 -9.88
CA LEU A 276 -1.47 11.31 -8.58
C LEU A 276 -0.15 10.78 -7.97
N ALA A 277 0.08 9.47 -8.06
CA ALA A 277 1.31 8.84 -7.62
C ALA A 277 2.54 9.30 -8.44
N LEU A 278 2.44 9.35 -9.77
CA LEU A 278 3.50 9.85 -10.66
C LEU A 278 3.94 11.27 -10.27
N ARG A 279 2.98 12.16 -10.05
CA ARG A 279 3.22 13.58 -9.80
C ARG A 279 3.82 13.86 -8.43
N HIS A 280 3.40 13.13 -7.40
CA HIS A 280 3.65 13.50 -6.00
C HIS A 280 4.49 12.49 -5.21
N SER A 281 4.70 11.26 -5.71
CA SER A 281 5.62 10.34 -5.05
C SER A 281 7.04 10.89 -5.05
N GLN A 282 7.81 10.54 -4.02
CA GLN A 282 9.18 11.01 -3.82
C GLN A 282 10.21 9.88 -3.89
N LYS A 283 9.74 8.64 -4.01
CA LYS A 283 10.52 7.41 -4.10
C LYS A 283 9.65 6.33 -4.75
N LEU A 284 10.27 5.20 -5.07
CA LEU A 284 9.56 3.97 -5.45
C LEU A 284 8.51 3.64 -4.39
N ILE A 285 7.30 3.30 -4.85
CA ILE A 285 6.18 2.92 -3.99
C ILE A 285 6.44 1.50 -3.50
N GLU A 286 6.60 1.37 -2.19
CA GLU A 286 6.71 0.08 -1.49
C GLU A 286 5.29 -0.39 -1.20
N ALA A 287 4.87 -1.48 -1.85
CA ALA A 287 3.52 -2.04 -1.76
C ALA A 287 3.54 -3.56 -2.02
N GLU A 288 4.60 -4.23 -1.56
CA GLU A 288 4.82 -5.67 -1.70
C GLU A 288 3.68 -6.49 -1.10
N ASP A 289 2.99 -5.90 -0.13
CA ASP A 289 1.87 -6.51 0.56
C ASP A 289 0.52 -6.39 -0.18
N PHE A 290 0.51 -5.82 -1.38
CA PHE A 290 -0.71 -5.63 -2.15
C PHE A 290 -0.68 -6.42 -3.46
N PRO A 291 -1.84 -6.85 -3.96
CA PRO A 291 -1.94 -7.58 -5.22
C PRO A 291 -1.78 -6.65 -6.44
N ILE A 292 -0.86 -5.67 -6.39
CA ILE A 292 -0.49 -4.82 -7.51
C ILE A 292 0.81 -5.36 -8.11
N PRO A 293 0.84 -5.61 -9.43
CA PRO A 293 2.06 -5.94 -10.14
C PRO A 293 3.19 -4.90 -9.96
N ALA A 294 4.40 -5.37 -9.67
CA ALA A 294 5.56 -4.52 -9.43
C ALA A 294 5.92 -3.66 -10.66
N ASP A 295 5.66 -4.15 -11.87
CA ASP A 295 5.87 -3.43 -13.14
C ASP A 295 5.03 -2.14 -13.25
N ILE A 296 3.86 -2.07 -12.62
CA ILE A 296 3.06 -0.84 -12.52
C ILE A 296 3.81 0.18 -11.66
N LEU A 297 4.28 -0.23 -10.48
CA LEU A 297 4.97 0.65 -9.52
C LEU A 297 6.33 1.12 -10.05
N GLU A 298 7.08 0.20 -10.65
CA GLU A 298 8.33 0.48 -11.35
C GLU A 298 8.10 1.41 -12.55
N GLY A 299 7.03 1.18 -13.32
CA GLY A 299 6.65 2.04 -14.43
C GLY A 299 6.40 3.48 -13.99
N ILE A 300 5.68 3.68 -12.88
CA ILE A 300 5.44 4.99 -12.27
C ILE A 300 6.76 5.64 -11.85
N ASP A 301 7.66 4.89 -11.17
CA ASP A 301 8.93 5.45 -10.74
C ASP A 301 9.84 5.80 -11.92
N ILE A 302 9.92 4.96 -12.97
CA ILE A 302 10.70 5.25 -14.18
C ILE A 302 10.21 6.53 -14.86
N ALA A 303 8.89 6.70 -14.99
CA ALA A 303 8.31 7.92 -15.54
C ALA A 303 8.63 9.14 -14.65
N ARG A 304 8.54 8.99 -13.32
CA ARG A 304 8.91 10.05 -12.36
C ARG A 304 10.38 10.45 -12.49
N GLN A 305 11.29 9.48 -12.50
CA GLN A 305 12.73 9.70 -12.62
C GLN A 305 13.08 10.39 -13.94
N SER A 306 12.42 10.01 -15.03
CA SER A 306 12.62 10.63 -16.35
C SER A 306 12.19 12.10 -16.35
N ALA A 307 10.98 12.40 -15.85
CA ALA A 307 10.47 13.77 -15.74
C ALA A 307 11.36 14.67 -14.85
N LEU A 308 11.85 14.12 -13.74
CA LEU A 308 12.78 14.83 -12.85
C LEU A 308 14.15 15.04 -13.52
N ALA A 309 14.67 14.04 -14.26
CA ALA A 309 15.91 14.19 -15.00
C ALA A 309 15.82 15.34 -16.01
N GLU A 310 14.74 15.43 -16.78
CA GLU A 310 14.50 16.53 -17.72
C GLU A 310 14.40 17.88 -17.01
N THR A 311 13.68 17.93 -15.90
CA THR A 311 13.51 19.15 -15.09
C THR A 311 14.85 19.67 -14.57
N PHE A 312 15.65 18.80 -13.94
CA PHE A 312 16.94 19.19 -13.39
C PHE A 312 17.98 19.45 -14.48
N SER A 313 17.96 18.72 -15.61
CA SER A 313 18.81 19.03 -16.76
C SER A 313 18.54 20.44 -17.28
N ALA A 314 17.27 20.82 -17.44
CA ALA A 314 16.91 22.16 -17.89
C ALA A 314 17.38 23.26 -16.93
N ILE A 315 17.30 23.02 -15.61
CA ILE A 315 17.83 23.92 -14.59
C ILE A 315 19.34 24.09 -14.73
N TYR A 316 20.09 22.99 -14.87
CA TYR A 316 21.54 23.01 -14.95
C TYR A 316 22.05 23.57 -16.28
N GLU A 317 21.39 23.27 -17.39
CA GLU A 317 21.69 23.87 -18.69
C GLU A 317 21.44 25.38 -18.68
N LEU A 318 20.40 25.86 -18.00
CA LEU A 318 20.20 27.29 -17.80
C LEU A 318 21.32 27.90 -16.95
N LEU A 319 21.74 27.22 -15.88
CA LEU A 319 22.87 27.67 -15.06
C LEU A 319 24.15 27.80 -15.89
N ASP A 320 24.47 26.78 -16.70
CA ASP A 320 25.67 26.74 -17.53
C ASP A 320 25.63 27.83 -18.62
N ARG A 321 24.49 27.99 -19.31
CA ARG A 321 24.31 29.07 -20.29
C ARG A 321 24.46 30.46 -19.67
N LEU A 322 23.93 30.69 -18.47
CA LEU A 322 24.07 31.97 -17.78
C LEU A 322 25.51 32.29 -17.34
N GLN A 323 26.40 31.29 -17.25
CA GLN A 323 27.82 31.48 -16.92
C GLN A 323 28.66 31.88 -18.14
N GLU A 324 28.33 31.34 -19.31
CA GLU A 324 29.15 31.48 -20.52
C GLU A 324 28.58 32.49 -21.51
N GLU A 325 27.25 32.54 -21.63
CA GLU A 325 26.55 33.27 -22.67
C GLU A 325 25.94 34.57 -22.13
N GLN A 326 26.02 35.61 -22.96
CA GLN A 326 25.21 36.80 -22.74
C GLN A 326 23.81 36.54 -23.29
N GLU A 327 22.85 36.32 -22.39
CA GLU A 327 21.44 36.35 -22.77
C GLU A 327 20.97 37.80 -23.01
N CYS A 328 19.81 38.21 -22.46
CA CYS A 328 19.21 39.53 -22.72
C CYS A 328 20.17 40.73 -22.57
N SER A 329 21.09 40.68 -21.60
CA SER A 329 22.19 41.63 -21.37
C SER A 329 23.15 41.02 -20.34
N PHE A 330 24.33 41.61 -20.16
CA PHE A 330 25.32 41.09 -19.21
C PHE A 330 24.83 41.23 -17.76
N GLU A 331 24.16 42.36 -17.48
CA GLU A 331 23.55 42.65 -16.19
C GLU A 331 22.41 41.67 -15.90
N CYS A 332 21.54 41.42 -16.90
CA CYS A 332 20.45 40.45 -16.77
C CYS A 332 20.98 39.05 -16.47
N SER A 333 21.92 38.54 -17.29
CA SER A 333 22.47 37.19 -17.10
C SER A 333 23.18 37.06 -15.76
N SER A 334 23.95 38.07 -15.35
CA SER A 334 24.62 38.10 -14.04
C SER A 334 23.63 38.05 -12.88
N MET A 335 22.51 38.78 -12.97
CA MET A 335 21.49 38.78 -11.91
C MET A 335 20.75 37.44 -11.86
N LEU A 336 20.35 36.90 -13.01
CA LEU A 336 19.69 35.59 -13.09
C LEU A 336 20.61 34.48 -12.59
N LEU A 337 21.89 34.50 -12.97
CA LEU A 337 22.90 33.56 -12.49
C LEU A 337 23.04 33.63 -10.97
N GLY A 338 23.13 34.84 -10.42
CA GLY A 338 23.22 35.06 -8.97
C GLY A 338 21.99 34.55 -8.21
N VAL A 339 20.80 34.78 -8.74
CA VAL A 339 19.54 34.24 -8.19
C VAL A 339 19.55 32.72 -8.24
N LEU A 340 19.75 32.14 -9.43
CA LEU A 340 19.71 30.70 -9.63
C LEU A 340 20.74 29.98 -8.75
N THR A 341 21.99 30.45 -8.74
CA THR A 341 23.06 29.87 -7.91
C THR A 341 22.69 29.88 -6.43
N LYS A 342 22.13 30.99 -5.93
CA LYS A 342 21.73 31.09 -4.51
C LYS A 342 20.57 30.15 -4.19
N GLU A 343 19.53 30.12 -5.02
CA GLU A 343 18.38 29.26 -4.77
C GLU A 343 18.72 27.77 -4.89
N LEU A 344 19.49 27.36 -5.91
CA LEU A 344 19.94 25.95 -6.03
C LEU A 344 20.82 25.52 -4.85
N ARG A 345 21.61 26.44 -4.27
CA ARG A 345 22.37 26.18 -3.05
C ARG A 345 21.46 26.05 -1.82
N ASN A 346 20.44 26.91 -1.70
CA ASN A 346 19.48 26.87 -0.60
C ASN A 346 18.66 25.58 -0.60
N HIS A 347 18.37 25.04 -1.78
CA HIS A 347 17.70 23.75 -1.95
C HIS A 347 18.65 22.55 -1.95
N GLU A 348 19.95 22.77 -1.71
CA GLU A 348 20.98 21.71 -1.64
C GLU A 348 21.13 20.87 -2.93
N ILE A 349 20.80 21.45 -4.10
CA ILE A 349 20.85 20.77 -5.41
C ILE A 349 21.99 21.23 -6.32
N LEU A 350 22.89 22.10 -5.84
CA LEU A 350 23.97 22.65 -6.66
C LEU A 350 25.32 21.93 -6.49
N TYR A 351 25.68 21.55 -5.27
CA TYR A 351 27.00 20.98 -4.94
C TYR A 351 26.87 19.80 -3.97
N PRO A 352 26.84 18.55 -4.47
CA PRO A 352 26.86 18.18 -5.89
C PRO A 352 25.54 18.47 -6.60
N ARG A 353 25.56 18.55 -7.94
CA ARG A 353 24.33 18.48 -8.75
C ARG A 353 23.65 17.14 -8.45
N ILE A 354 22.36 17.16 -8.12
CA ILE A 354 21.62 15.91 -7.90
C ILE A 354 21.53 15.10 -9.19
N ALA A 355 21.56 13.78 -9.02
CA ALA A 355 21.51 12.80 -10.10
C ALA A 355 20.55 11.66 -9.70
N PRO A 356 20.09 10.84 -10.67
CA PRO A 356 19.26 9.68 -10.36
C PRO A 356 19.97 8.72 -9.39
N PRO A 357 19.24 8.06 -8.48
CA PRO A 357 17.80 8.20 -8.25
C PRO A 357 17.44 9.47 -7.46
N PHE A 358 16.43 10.21 -7.93
CA PHE A 358 15.96 11.46 -7.31
C PHE A 358 15.06 11.20 -6.10
N HIS A 359 15.58 10.53 -5.08
CA HIS A 359 14.85 10.29 -3.83
C HIS A 359 14.59 11.61 -3.09
N GLY A 360 13.38 11.76 -2.55
CA GLY A 360 12.94 12.98 -1.86
C GLY A 360 12.32 14.04 -2.79
N PHE A 361 12.44 13.87 -4.11
CA PHE A 361 11.89 14.81 -5.08
C PHE A 361 10.63 14.26 -5.77
N SER A 362 9.61 15.10 -5.87
CA SER A 362 8.42 14.84 -6.68
C SER A 362 8.36 15.83 -7.85
N ILE A 363 7.59 15.51 -8.89
CA ILE A 363 7.43 16.39 -10.06
C ILE A 363 6.75 17.69 -9.63
N GLU A 364 5.64 17.61 -8.90
CA GLU A 364 4.93 18.81 -8.44
C GLU A 364 5.74 19.59 -7.42
N GLY A 365 6.45 18.93 -6.49
CA GLY A 365 7.35 19.62 -5.56
C GLY A 365 8.48 20.38 -6.28
N SER A 366 8.99 19.83 -7.38
CA SER A 366 10.02 20.50 -8.20
C SER A 366 9.44 21.69 -8.98
N LYS A 367 8.20 21.58 -9.49
CA LYS A 367 7.47 22.68 -10.12
C LYS A 367 7.17 23.81 -9.12
N GLU A 368 6.71 23.47 -7.92
CA GLU A 368 6.48 24.41 -6.83
C GLU A 368 7.76 25.12 -6.41
N MET A 369 8.87 24.37 -6.28
CA MET A 369 10.20 24.92 -6.03
C MET A 369 10.58 25.96 -7.09
N ILE A 370 10.45 25.63 -8.39
CA ILE A 370 10.79 26.54 -9.50
C ILE A 370 9.88 27.79 -9.47
N ASN A 371 8.58 27.60 -9.26
CA ASN A 371 7.62 28.70 -9.20
C ASN A 371 7.91 29.64 -8.01
N GLY A 372 8.38 29.08 -6.89
CA GLY A 372 8.76 29.79 -5.68
C GLY A 372 10.12 30.50 -5.73
N LEU A 373 10.93 30.31 -6.78
CA LEU A 373 12.23 30.97 -6.92
C LEU A 373 12.07 32.50 -6.89
N LYS A 374 12.99 33.19 -6.19
CA LYS A 374 12.95 34.65 -6.11
C LYS A 374 13.03 35.29 -7.49
N LYS A 375 12.17 36.27 -7.73
CA LYS A 375 12.20 37.09 -8.94
C LYS A 375 13.07 38.33 -8.69
N PRO A 376 14.11 38.58 -9.49
CA PRO A 376 14.93 39.77 -9.31
C PRO A 376 14.13 41.03 -9.64
N GLU A 377 14.24 42.05 -8.78
CA GLU A 377 13.70 43.38 -9.06
C GLU A 377 14.83 44.30 -9.47
N TRP A 378 14.86 44.70 -10.74
CA TRP A 378 15.84 45.66 -11.24
C TRP A 378 15.28 46.51 -12.38
N TYR A 379 15.90 47.68 -12.57
CA TYR A 379 15.46 48.70 -13.51
C TYR A 379 16.55 48.97 -14.53
N HIS A 380 16.16 49.09 -15.80
CA HIS A 380 17.07 49.62 -16.81
C HIS A 380 17.23 51.13 -16.64
N THR A 381 18.29 51.70 -17.21
CA THR A 381 18.58 53.16 -17.22
C THR A 381 17.40 54.03 -17.68
N THR A 382 16.43 53.46 -18.37
CA THR A 382 15.23 54.11 -18.93
C THR A 382 14.00 54.09 -18.01
N ARG A 383 14.14 53.73 -16.71
CA ARG A 383 13.06 53.59 -15.71
C ARG A 383 12.03 52.48 -15.96
N TYR A 384 12.23 51.61 -16.96
CA TYR A 384 11.41 50.43 -17.15
C TYR A 384 11.91 49.28 -16.26
N ARG A 385 10.97 48.64 -15.56
CA ARG A 385 11.23 47.41 -14.78
C ARG A 385 11.60 46.29 -15.74
N HIS A 386 12.73 45.64 -15.50
CA HIS A 386 13.12 44.48 -16.26
C HIS A 386 12.40 43.24 -15.72
N SER A 387 11.84 42.42 -16.61
CA SER A 387 10.91 41.35 -16.24
C SER A 387 11.45 39.93 -16.37
N CYS A 388 12.69 39.72 -16.87
CA CYS A 388 13.20 38.35 -16.99
C CYS A 388 13.33 37.68 -15.61
N CYS A 389 12.82 36.45 -15.53
CA CYS A 389 12.96 35.58 -14.38
C CYS A 389 13.30 34.16 -14.81
N ILE A 390 13.76 33.34 -13.85
CA ILE A 390 14.15 31.94 -14.10
C ILE A 390 12.94 31.12 -14.57
N GLN A 391 11.76 31.38 -14.01
CA GLN A 391 10.52 30.70 -14.36
C GLN A 391 10.20 30.81 -15.85
N ASP A 392 10.29 32.02 -16.41
CA ASP A 392 10.03 32.25 -17.82
C ASP A 392 11.03 31.49 -18.70
N LYS A 393 12.30 31.41 -18.26
CA LYS A 393 13.38 30.71 -18.99
C LYS A 393 13.20 29.19 -18.98
N LEU A 394 12.62 28.64 -17.92
CA LEU A 394 12.34 27.20 -17.79
C LEU A 394 10.96 26.81 -18.32
N SER A 395 10.06 27.78 -18.58
CA SER A 395 8.66 27.54 -18.93
C SER A 395 8.47 26.58 -20.10
N ILE A 396 9.28 26.70 -21.15
CA ILE A 396 9.20 25.83 -22.35
C ILE A 396 9.58 24.40 -22.00
N SER A 397 10.70 24.21 -21.28
CA SER A 397 11.15 22.87 -20.88
C SER A 397 10.17 22.21 -19.92
N LEU A 398 9.59 22.97 -18.98
CA LEU A 398 8.57 22.47 -18.07
C LEU A 398 7.26 22.12 -18.78
N ALA A 399 6.82 22.94 -19.73
CA ALA A 399 5.62 22.66 -20.52
C ALA A 399 5.79 21.41 -21.40
N LYS A 400 6.99 21.22 -21.96
CA LYS A 400 7.34 20.02 -22.72
C LYS A 400 7.35 18.77 -21.82
N MET A 401 8.04 18.84 -20.69
CA MET A 401 8.05 17.74 -19.71
C MET A 401 6.62 17.38 -19.29
N GLU A 402 5.77 18.38 -19.03
CA GLU A 402 4.35 18.17 -18.67
C GLU A 402 3.56 17.49 -19.79
N SER A 403 3.77 17.86 -21.05
CA SER A 403 3.09 17.22 -22.19
C SER A 403 3.57 15.79 -22.44
N ASP A 404 4.80 15.49 -22.06
CA ASP A 404 5.44 14.18 -22.27
C ASP A 404 5.20 13.22 -21.08
N LEU A 405 4.51 13.67 -20.01
CA LEU A 405 4.16 12.83 -18.88
C LEU A 405 3.32 11.63 -19.32
N ARG A 406 3.81 10.44 -18.96
CA ARG A 406 3.14 9.17 -19.28
C ARG A 406 1.77 9.11 -18.61
N VAL A 407 0.76 8.76 -19.41
CA VAL A 407 -0.54 8.31 -18.93
C VAL A 407 -0.50 6.79 -18.79
N PHE A 408 -0.92 6.27 -17.64
CA PHE A 408 -0.95 4.83 -17.36
C PHE A 408 -2.37 4.33 -17.55
N ASP A 409 -2.56 3.50 -18.56
CA ASP A 409 -3.84 2.86 -18.82
C ASP A 409 -3.83 1.44 -18.29
N LEU A 410 -4.95 1.03 -17.69
CA LEU A 410 -5.09 -0.31 -17.11
C LEU A 410 -4.81 -1.43 -18.14
N GLN A 411 -5.12 -1.17 -19.41
CA GLN A 411 -4.94 -2.11 -20.52
C GLN A 411 -3.47 -2.40 -20.82
N ASP A 412 -2.55 -1.48 -20.49
CA ASP A 412 -1.11 -1.68 -20.65
C ASP A 412 -0.61 -2.88 -19.82
N PHE A 413 -1.32 -3.20 -18.73
CA PHE A 413 -0.92 -4.18 -17.73
C PHE A 413 -1.87 -5.38 -17.64
N GLN A 414 -3.02 -5.34 -18.32
CA GLN A 414 -3.96 -6.45 -18.41
C GLN A 414 -4.08 -6.99 -19.85
N PRO A 415 -2.99 -7.46 -20.49
CA PRO A 415 -3.00 -7.81 -21.92
C PRO A 415 -3.98 -8.95 -22.30
N THR A 416 -4.59 -9.67 -21.35
CA THR A 416 -5.59 -10.70 -21.63
C THR A 416 -6.55 -10.95 -20.46
N LYS A 417 -7.60 -10.14 -20.30
CA LYS A 417 -8.88 -10.61 -19.73
C LYS A 417 -9.96 -10.89 -20.80
N ASN A 418 -9.67 -10.62 -22.07
CA ASN A 418 -10.64 -10.72 -23.18
C ASN A 418 -10.56 -11.98 -24.06
N HIS A 419 -9.74 -12.98 -23.71
CA HIS A 419 -9.61 -14.22 -24.52
C HIS A 419 -10.07 -15.50 -23.83
N THR A 420 -10.98 -15.39 -22.87
CA THR A 420 -11.75 -16.55 -22.38
C THR A 420 -13.20 -16.17 -22.14
N ARG A 421 -13.82 -15.53 -23.13
CA ARG A 421 -15.27 -15.46 -23.26
C ARG A 421 -15.65 -16.40 -24.40
N VAL A 422 -15.92 -17.66 -24.05
CA VAL A 422 -16.56 -18.66 -24.93
C VAL A 422 -17.99 -18.82 -24.48
#